data_AF-A0A7W7WRP1-F1
#
_entry.id   AF-A0A7W7WRP1-F1
#
_cell.length_a   1.000
_cell.length_b   1.000
_cell.length_c   1.000
_cell.angle_alpha   90.00
_cell.angle_beta   90.00
_cell.angle_gamma   90.00
#
_symmetry.space_group_name_H-M   'P 1'
#
loop_
_entity.id
_entity.type
_entity.pdbx_description
1 polymer ?
#
loop_
_entity_poly.entity_id
_entity_poly.type
_entity_poly.pdbx_seq_one_letter_code
_entity_poly.pdbx_strand_id
1 'polypeptide(L)'
;MFVSRALLTHEFTRLDQPTVTPALLDTWQHLVATLEMRSDTDSATLALGVDVPTGGLAVLGYAKRSTEDIPVHQAALSSTGDAACLTVLLAPQDPDRTWAAMDSELALLDRVAPGTDHLGSARVYMGLVDAPLDPETIVAIEKTLGGEFPEVGEGAWTRHRSRTTEGFLIWEVPTSPARQRRFVLVAEQSAELALDAFAWTPGDRELGPFVQYLLDAAKLRYQHADHRASATAIRRLRLEMDNTVDDLLDLHKSATTAPGQLVAADASLTDLQVRTHGVIFTLAQLRKTARGIEAAEANLRATVSLDPAAPGPLAADLALAQSVCERLADDIAYLEISQERAEKISALTAVAVQRGLGTHQQQLQLVQASVISSILMILAAVQAFGTVLPIPRVLQLPIIASLGALALALPTIVLRLSRRVPRDLPLRSVDYLAASALGASTGWLCAQALAHLVLHRPLHPWWALLTSAGLGSILAAAVWLRSRRPGPSTARRLIPRPRRRRIPWRAHRTNGPVRGLPPREDQRPATPAGSSDVGAQQGPPGVGLAGGAELDGP
;
A
#
# COMPACT_ATOMS: atom_id res chain seq x y z
N MET A 1 -30.53 32.77 25.31
CA MET A 1 -29.32 32.36 26.05
C MET A 1 -28.08 32.83 25.30
N PHE A 2 -27.92 32.49 24.03
CA PHE A 2 -26.91 33.12 23.19
C PHE A 2 -27.31 34.55 22.86
N VAL A 3 -26.39 35.50 23.09
CA VAL A 3 -26.56 36.92 22.75
C VAL A 3 -26.05 37.25 21.34
N SER A 4 -25.14 36.44 20.83
CA SER A 4 -24.63 36.51 19.46
C SER A 4 -24.36 35.12 18.93
N ARG A 5 -24.55 34.93 17.62
CA ARG A 5 -24.29 33.68 16.91
C ARG A 5 -23.55 33.98 15.61
N ALA A 6 -22.56 33.15 15.32
CA ALA A 6 -21.88 33.16 14.03
C ALA A 6 -21.64 31.72 13.55
N LEU A 7 -21.35 31.58 12.25
CA LEU A 7 -21.00 30.32 11.62
C LEU A 7 -19.72 30.49 10.80
N LEU A 8 -18.72 29.69 11.14
CA LEU A 8 -17.52 29.51 10.32
C LEU A 8 -17.61 28.21 9.54
N THR A 9 -17.14 28.22 8.31
CA THR A 9 -16.88 26.99 7.54
C THR A 9 -15.46 27.02 7.05
N HIS A 10 -14.75 25.91 7.27
CA HIS A 10 -13.40 25.66 6.80
C HIS A 10 -13.42 24.48 5.84
N GLU A 11 -12.90 24.68 4.62
CA GLU A 11 -12.67 23.60 3.66
C GLU A 11 -11.17 23.41 3.44
N PHE A 12 -10.71 22.17 3.62
CA PHE A 12 -9.30 21.82 3.52
C PHE A 12 -9.04 21.00 2.26
N THR A 13 -8.09 21.47 1.44
CA THR A 13 -7.71 20.82 0.18
C THR A 13 -6.21 20.55 0.18
N ARG A 14 -5.80 19.36 -0.26
CA ARG A 14 -4.40 18.98 -0.44
C ARG A 14 -3.82 19.69 -1.67
N LEU A 15 -2.58 20.13 -1.56
CA LEU A 15 -1.84 20.71 -2.66
C LEU A 15 -0.71 19.76 -3.06
N ASP A 16 -0.79 19.21 -4.26
CA ASP A 16 0.29 18.36 -4.81
C ASP A 16 1.39 19.20 -5.48
N GLN A 17 1.10 20.47 -5.75
CA GLN A 17 1.99 21.45 -6.37
C GLN A 17 1.89 22.77 -5.61
N PRO A 18 2.92 23.64 -5.70
CA PRO A 18 2.88 24.99 -5.14
C PRO A 18 2.00 25.93 -6.00
N THR A 19 0.85 25.45 -6.48
CA THR A 19 -0.18 26.25 -7.14
C THR A 19 -1.57 25.93 -6.59
N VAL A 20 -2.40 26.96 -6.47
CA VAL A 20 -3.82 26.79 -6.11
C VAL A 20 -4.50 26.02 -7.24
N THR A 21 -5.28 24.99 -6.90
CA THR A 21 -5.97 24.20 -7.92
C THR A 21 -7.07 25.03 -8.59
N PRO A 22 -7.33 24.84 -9.90
CA PRO A 22 -8.41 25.56 -10.59
C PRO A 22 -9.77 25.40 -9.90
N ALA A 23 -10.06 24.20 -9.39
CA ALA A 23 -11.30 23.93 -8.66
C ALA A 23 -11.45 24.78 -7.39
N LEU A 24 -10.36 24.96 -6.63
CA LEU A 24 -10.39 25.80 -5.43
C LEU A 24 -10.55 27.29 -5.78
N LEU A 25 -9.95 27.73 -6.89
CA LEU A 25 -10.11 29.09 -7.39
C LEU A 25 -11.55 29.37 -7.86
N ASP A 26 -12.15 28.41 -8.57
CA ASP A 26 -13.54 28.49 -9.00
C ASP A 26 -14.49 28.57 -7.79
N THR A 27 -14.25 27.75 -6.76
CA THR A 27 -15.02 27.81 -5.50
C THR A 27 -14.87 29.17 -4.82
N TRP A 28 -13.64 29.70 -4.73
CA TRP A 28 -13.39 31.03 -4.17
C TRP A 28 -14.16 32.13 -4.94
N GLN A 29 -14.05 32.15 -6.27
CA GLN A 29 -14.72 33.15 -7.11
C GLN A 29 -16.24 33.04 -7.02
N HIS A 30 -16.78 31.81 -7.05
CA HIS A 30 -18.21 31.57 -6.91
C HIS A 30 -18.74 32.05 -5.56
N LEU A 31 -18.01 31.78 -4.48
CA LEU A 31 -18.37 32.16 -3.12
C LEU A 31 -18.34 33.68 -2.92
N VAL A 32 -17.27 34.33 -3.38
CA VAL A 32 -17.12 35.80 -3.33
C VAL A 32 -18.26 36.47 -4.11
N ALA A 33 -18.59 35.97 -5.30
CA ALA A 33 -19.69 36.51 -6.11
C ALA A 33 -21.06 36.28 -5.46
N THR A 34 -21.32 35.09 -4.94
CA THR A 34 -22.65 34.73 -4.41
C THR A 34 -22.96 35.43 -3.10
N LEU A 35 -21.96 35.66 -2.25
CA LEU A 35 -22.10 36.39 -0.98
C LEU A 35 -21.87 37.91 -1.14
N GLU A 36 -21.75 38.41 -2.38
CA GLU A 36 -21.53 39.82 -2.71
C GLU A 36 -20.32 40.45 -1.99
N MET A 37 -19.25 39.67 -1.83
CA MET A 37 -18.04 40.12 -1.16
C MET A 37 -17.10 40.85 -2.13
N ARG A 38 -16.32 41.80 -1.60
CA ARG A 38 -15.23 42.45 -2.32
C ARG A 38 -13.92 41.81 -1.92
N SER A 39 -13.23 41.20 -2.89
CA SER A 39 -11.89 40.62 -2.72
C SER A 39 -10.83 41.74 -2.78
N ASP A 40 -9.85 41.69 -1.87
CA ASP A 40 -8.67 42.57 -1.90
C ASP A 40 -7.56 42.04 -2.83
N THR A 41 -7.70 40.80 -3.28
CA THR A 41 -6.67 40.05 -4.00
C THR A 41 -7.12 39.73 -5.43
N ASP A 42 -6.23 39.95 -6.40
CA ASP A 42 -6.42 39.50 -7.78
C ASP A 42 -6.20 37.98 -7.85
N SER A 43 -7.29 37.27 -8.09
CA SER A 43 -7.32 35.80 -8.16
C SER A 43 -6.35 35.20 -9.18
N ALA A 44 -5.95 35.96 -10.22
CA ALA A 44 -4.98 35.52 -11.22
C ALA A 44 -3.53 35.49 -10.69
N THR A 45 -3.28 36.12 -9.53
CA THR A 45 -1.93 36.30 -8.95
C THR A 45 -1.71 35.54 -7.65
N LEU A 46 -2.64 34.66 -7.26
CA LEU A 46 -2.53 33.77 -6.10
C LEU A 46 -1.44 32.70 -6.33
N ALA A 47 -0.18 33.11 -6.37
CA ALA A 47 0.94 32.21 -6.29
C ALA A 47 1.08 31.78 -4.83
N LEU A 48 1.14 30.46 -4.59
CA LEU A 48 1.63 29.95 -3.32
C LEU A 48 3.12 30.32 -3.29
N GLY A 49 3.44 31.44 -2.65
CA GLY A 49 4.78 32.00 -2.65
C GLY A 49 5.80 30.93 -2.31
N VAL A 50 6.94 30.94 -3.00
CA VAL A 50 8.13 30.14 -2.63
C VAL A 50 8.58 30.47 -1.20
N ASP A 51 8.11 31.61 -0.67
CA ASP A 51 8.39 32.14 0.65
C ASP A 51 7.34 31.81 1.73
N VAL A 52 6.35 30.93 1.48
CA VAL A 52 5.42 30.51 2.54
C VAL A 52 6.19 29.61 3.52
N PRO A 53 6.41 30.04 4.78
CA PRO A 53 7.10 29.21 5.75
C PRO A 53 6.32 27.92 5.97
N THR A 54 7.00 26.79 5.80
CA THR A 54 6.38 25.47 5.97
C THR A 54 5.87 25.33 7.40
N GLY A 55 4.58 25.04 7.55
CA GLY A 55 3.94 24.83 8.86
C GLY A 55 3.14 26.01 9.40
N GLY A 56 3.23 27.20 8.79
CA GLY A 56 2.36 28.34 9.11
C GLY A 56 1.26 28.51 8.06
N LEU A 57 0.04 28.85 8.48
CA LEU A 57 -1.06 29.22 7.60
C LEU A 57 -0.90 30.68 7.12
N ALA A 58 -0.45 30.87 5.89
CA ALA A 58 -0.37 32.20 5.25
C ALA A 58 -1.68 32.53 4.53
N VAL A 59 -2.27 33.70 4.82
CA VAL A 59 -3.45 34.20 4.09
C VAL A 59 -3.01 34.69 2.71
N LEU A 60 -3.57 34.06 1.68
CA LEU A 60 -3.31 34.35 0.27
C LEU A 60 -4.28 35.36 -0.30
N GLY A 61 -5.54 35.33 0.16
CA GLY A 61 -6.57 36.25 -0.31
C GLY A 61 -7.67 36.45 0.72
N TYR A 62 -8.25 37.65 0.71
CA TYR A 62 -9.29 38.03 1.64
C TYR A 62 -10.45 38.73 0.92
N ALA A 63 -11.67 38.43 1.34
CA ALA A 63 -12.86 39.07 0.82
C ALA A 63 -13.80 39.44 1.96
N LYS A 64 -14.42 40.62 1.86
CA LYS A 64 -15.42 41.08 2.82
C LYS A 64 -16.57 41.79 2.16
N ARG A 65 -17.76 41.68 2.76
CA ARG A 65 -18.90 42.54 2.45
C ARG A 65 -18.84 43.77 3.38
N SER A 66 -18.62 44.96 2.81
CA SER A 66 -18.41 46.20 3.56
C SER A 66 -19.62 47.13 3.39
N THR A 67 -20.55 47.07 4.34
CA THR A 67 -21.74 47.94 4.38
C THR A 67 -22.14 48.10 5.85
N GLU A 68 -22.32 49.35 6.29
CA GLU A 68 -22.47 49.73 7.72
C GLU A 68 -23.70 49.11 8.42
N ASP A 69 -24.69 48.61 7.66
CA ASP A 69 -25.96 48.05 8.18
C ASP A 69 -26.23 46.57 7.82
N ILE A 70 -25.20 45.80 7.40
CA ILE A 70 -25.40 44.45 6.81
C ILE A 70 -24.63 43.37 7.59
N PRO A 71 -25.14 42.11 7.62
CA PRO A 71 -24.42 40.95 8.17
C PRO A 71 -22.96 40.88 7.69
N VAL A 72 -22.05 40.61 8.62
CA VAL A 72 -20.62 40.51 8.35
C VAL A 72 -20.37 39.18 7.63
N HIS A 73 -20.14 39.26 6.34
CA HIS A 73 -19.67 38.15 5.51
C HIS A 73 -18.19 38.38 5.21
N GLN A 74 -17.36 37.41 5.57
CA GLN A 74 -15.94 37.42 5.27
C GLN A 74 -15.50 36.06 4.75
N ALA A 75 -14.49 36.05 3.89
CA ALA A 75 -13.83 34.84 3.46
C ALA A 75 -12.32 35.06 3.36
N ALA A 76 -11.56 34.01 3.64
CA ALA A 76 -10.12 34.00 3.49
C ALA A 76 -9.68 32.70 2.83
N LEU A 77 -8.77 32.83 1.86
CA LEU A 77 -8.05 31.72 1.29
C LEU A 77 -6.64 31.73 1.88
N SER A 78 -6.18 30.59 2.38
CA SER A 78 -4.90 30.46 3.06
C SER A 78 -4.18 29.18 2.67
N SER A 79 -2.87 29.09 2.94
CA SER A 79 -2.09 27.88 2.68
C SER A 79 -0.96 27.63 3.68
N THR A 80 -0.66 26.36 3.88
CA THR A 80 0.51 25.84 4.62
C THR A 80 1.64 25.35 3.72
N GLY A 81 1.52 25.54 2.40
CA GLY A 81 2.41 25.02 1.36
C GLY A 81 2.02 23.63 0.84
N ASP A 82 1.49 22.75 1.70
CA ASP A 82 1.03 21.40 1.33
C ASP A 82 -0.50 21.23 1.40
N ALA A 83 -1.19 22.20 1.99
CA ALA A 83 -2.65 22.29 2.00
C ALA A 83 -3.12 23.73 1.86
N ALA A 84 -4.32 23.89 1.31
CA ALA A 84 -5.05 25.14 1.27
C ALA A 84 -6.29 25.06 2.16
N CYS A 85 -6.63 26.17 2.79
CA CYS A 85 -7.84 26.32 3.58
C CYS A 85 -8.66 27.50 3.05
N LEU A 86 -9.89 27.21 2.63
CA LEU A 86 -10.91 28.21 2.38
C LEU A 86 -11.76 28.35 3.63
N THR A 87 -11.77 29.54 4.22
CA THR A 87 -12.61 29.84 5.38
C THR A 87 -13.65 30.89 5.05
N VAL A 88 -14.86 30.72 5.57
CA VAL A 88 -16.01 31.60 5.37
C VAL A 88 -16.63 31.88 6.73
N LEU A 89 -16.82 33.15 7.06
CA LEU A 89 -17.52 33.62 8.25
C LEU A 89 -18.86 34.24 7.85
N LEU A 90 -19.93 33.76 8.49
CA LEU A 90 -21.23 34.42 8.53
C LEU A 90 -21.52 34.86 9.97
N ALA A 91 -21.50 36.17 10.21
CA ALA A 91 -21.82 36.78 11.51
C ALA A 91 -22.95 37.81 11.33
N PRO A 92 -24.23 37.38 11.35
CA PRO A 92 -25.35 38.29 11.25
C PRO A 92 -25.51 39.12 12.52
N GLN A 93 -25.88 40.40 12.36
CA GLN A 93 -26.24 41.27 13.51
C GLN A 93 -27.65 40.96 14.06
N ASP A 94 -28.42 40.11 13.37
CA ASP A 94 -29.76 39.71 13.80
C ASP A 94 -29.69 38.59 14.85
N PRO A 95 -30.04 38.85 16.13
CA PRO A 95 -29.97 37.87 17.21
C PRO A 95 -31.00 36.73 17.06
N ASP A 96 -32.07 36.93 16.28
CA ASP A 96 -33.09 35.93 16.01
C ASP A 96 -32.64 34.93 14.94
N ARG A 97 -31.54 35.22 14.25
CA ARG A 97 -30.98 34.34 13.23
C ARG A 97 -30.35 33.09 13.86
N THR A 98 -30.88 31.93 13.48
CA THR A 98 -30.42 30.63 14.01
C THR A 98 -29.22 30.08 13.23
N TRP A 99 -28.46 29.16 13.86
CA TRP A 99 -27.40 28.44 13.18
C TRP A 99 -27.91 27.63 11.99
N ALA A 100 -29.09 27.01 12.09
CA ALA A 100 -29.71 26.27 10.99
C ALA A 100 -30.01 27.15 9.76
N ALA A 101 -30.40 28.41 9.97
CA ALA A 101 -30.63 29.36 8.87
C ALA A 101 -29.32 29.74 8.16
N MET A 102 -28.23 29.97 8.91
CA MET A 102 -26.90 30.22 8.34
C MET A 102 -26.34 28.98 7.63
N ASP A 103 -26.54 27.80 8.22
CA ASP A 103 -26.12 26.52 7.65
C ASP A 103 -26.81 26.24 6.31
N SER A 104 -28.10 26.56 6.22
CA SER A 104 -28.89 26.44 4.99
C SER A 104 -28.43 27.42 3.91
N GLU A 105 -28.01 28.62 4.27
CA GLU A 105 -27.43 29.60 3.32
C GLU A 105 -26.11 29.07 2.72
N LEU A 106 -25.22 28.53 3.56
CA LEU A 106 -23.97 27.92 3.08
C LEU A 106 -24.20 26.65 2.26
N ALA A 107 -25.19 25.83 2.62
CA ALA A 107 -25.51 24.62 1.87
C ALA A 107 -25.92 24.90 0.40
N LEU A 108 -26.40 26.11 0.10
CA LEU A 108 -26.69 26.52 -1.29
C LEU A 108 -25.41 26.76 -2.12
N LEU A 109 -24.28 26.99 -1.44
CA LEU A 109 -22.95 27.22 -2.01
C LEU A 109 -22.16 25.92 -2.24
N ASP A 110 -22.49 24.84 -1.53
CA ASP A 110 -21.81 23.52 -1.55
C ASP A 110 -22.03 22.72 -2.88
N ARG A 111 -22.09 23.38 -4.04
CA ARG A 111 -22.43 22.76 -5.33
C ARG A 111 -21.30 21.92 -5.96
N VAL A 112 -20.07 22.04 -5.48
CA VAL A 112 -18.93 21.33 -6.05
C VAL A 112 -18.72 20.03 -5.26
N ALA A 113 -18.92 18.88 -5.92
CA ALA A 113 -18.60 17.60 -5.32
C ALA A 113 -17.11 17.59 -4.91
N PRO A 114 -16.78 17.18 -3.68
CA PRO A 114 -15.40 17.22 -3.22
C PRO A 114 -14.53 16.33 -4.13
N GLY A 115 -13.49 16.93 -4.70
CA GLY A 115 -12.49 16.21 -5.50
C GLY A 115 -11.71 15.19 -4.67
N THR A 116 -10.83 14.43 -5.33
CA THR A 116 -9.93 13.47 -4.67
C THR A 116 -8.99 14.12 -3.66
N ASP A 117 -8.78 15.42 -3.79
CA ASP A 117 -7.80 16.20 -3.03
C ASP A 117 -8.41 16.84 -1.78
N HIS A 118 -9.70 16.59 -1.52
CA HIS A 118 -10.38 17.09 -0.32
C HIS A 118 -9.90 16.35 0.94
N LEU A 119 -9.25 17.09 1.85
CA LEU A 119 -8.76 16.57 3.14
C LEU A 119 -9.91 16.42 4.14
N GLY A 120 -10.85 17.37 4.12
CA GLY A 120 -12.02 17.40 4.99
C GLY A 120 -12.61 18.80 5.09
N SER A 121 -13.72 18.93 5.80
CA SER A 121 -14.31 20.23 6.13
C SER A 121 -14.75 20.29 7.59
N ALA A 122 -14.84 21.51 8.12
CA ALA A 122 -15.33 21.77 9.46
C ALA A 122 -16.30 22.95 9.45
N ARG A 123 -17.46 22.79 10.07
CA ARG A 123 -18.38 23.88 10.41
C ARG A 123 -18.25 24.19 11.88
N VAL A 124 -18.08 25.45 12.25
CA VAL A 124 -17.94 25.90 13.64
C VAL A 124 -19.06 26.89 13.94
N TYR A 125 -20.02 26.44 14.73
CA TYR A 125 -21.12 27.24 15.24
C TYR A 125 -20.65 27.98 16.48
N MET A 126 -20.42 29.29 16.35
CA MET A 126 -19.96 30.14 17.44
C MET A 126 -21.14 30.75 18.18
N GLY A 127 -21.07 30.77 19.51
CA GLY A 127 -22.07 31.39 20.37
C GLY A 127 -21.43 32.16 21.52
N LEU A 128 -21.95 33.36 21.78
CA LEU A 128 -21.58 34.16 22.96
C LEU A 128 -22.69 34.11 24.01
N VAL A 129 -22.32 34.02 25.28
CA VAL A 129 -23.26 34.07 26.42
C VAL A 129 -22.96 35.26 27.34
N ASP A 130 -24.01 35.94 27.81
CA ASP A 130 -23.93 37.07 28.74
C ASP A 130 -23.95 36.62 30.22
N ALA A 131 -23.37 35.46 30.49
CA ALA A 131 -23.29 34.86 31.81
C ALA A 131 -21.94 34.15 31.98
N PRO A 132 -21.38 34.12 33.21
CA PRO A 132 -20.15 33.40 33.46
C PRO A 132 -20.31 31.90 33.18
N LEU A 133 -19.29 31.26 32.64
CA LEU A 133 -19.32 29.83 32.29
C LEU A 133 -19.11 28.91 33.52
N ASP A 134 -20.03 29.01 34.48
CA ASP A 134 -20.11 28.14 35.65
C ASP A 134 -20.82 26.81 35.35
N PRO A 135 -20.75 25.80 36.24
CA PRO A 135 -21.35 24.48 35.98
C PRO A 135 -22.86 24.51 35.69
N GLU A 136 -23.61 25.43 36.29
CA GLU A 136 -25.06 25.54 36.07
C GLU A 136 -25.37 26.12 34.69
N THR A 137 -24.65 27.17 34.31
CA THR A 137 -24.73 27.78 32.98
C THR A 137 -24.35 26.78 31.90
N ILE A 138 -23.30 25.97 32.12
CA ILE A 138 -22.89 24.91 31.18
C ILE A 138 -24.02 23.90 30.97
N VAL A 139 -24.70 23.45 32.03
CA VAL A 139 -25.85 22.52 31.90
C VAL A 139 -27.00 23.17 31.13
N ALA A 140 -27.25 24.47 31.33
CA ALA A 140 -28.25 25.20 30.56
C ALA A 140 -27.86 25.30 29.07
N ILE A 141 -26.58 25.57 28.75
CA ILE A 141 -26.06 25.55 27.37
C ILE A 141 -26.28 24.16 26.76
N GLU A 142 -25.86 23.09 27.43
CA GLU A 142 -26.00 21.71 26.94
C GLU A 142 -27.46 21.37 26.61
N LYS A 143 -28.43 21.87 27.40
CA LYS A 143 -29.86 21.72 27.12
C LYS A 143 -30.31 22.52 25.90
N THR A 144 -29.84 23.76 25.75
CA THR A 144 -30.15 24.59 24.57
C THR A 144 -29.57 23.99 23.29
N LEU A 145 -28.33 23.47 23.32
CA LEU A 145 -27.70 22.82 22.17
C LEU A 145 -28.49 21.60 21.67
N GLY A 146 -29.11 20.84 22.58
CA GLY A 146 -29.98 19.74 22.20
C GLY A 146 -31.22 20.16 21.40
N GLY A 147 -31.68 21.41 21.58
CA GLY A 147 -32.80 21.98 20.81
C GLY A 147 -32.38 22.59 19.47
N GLU A 148 -31.16 23.11 19.36
CA GLU A 148 -30.61 23.70 18.13
C GLU A 148 -30.20 22.63 17.09
N PHE A 149 -29.87 21.40 17.54
CA PHE A 149 -29.47 20.28 16.68
C PHE A 149 -30.34 19.01 16.92
N PRO A 150 -31.66 19.08 16.66
CA PRO A 150 -32.60 17.99 16.98
C PRO A 150 -32.34 16.71 16.18
N GLU A 151 -31.70 16.81 15.01
CA GLU A 151 -31.41 15.69 14.11
C GLU A 151 -30.41 14.67 14.70
N VAL A 152 -29.67 15.06 15.74
CA VAL A 152 -28.62 14.26 16.36
C VAL A 152 -29.18 13.32 17.46
N GLY A 153 -30.43 13.53 17.87
CA GLY A 153 -31.06 12.77 18.95
C GLY A 153 -30.63 13.25 20.35
N GLU A 154 -31.15 12.57 21.38
CA GLU A 154 -31.04 13.01 22.78
C GLU A 154 -29.59 13.04 23.30
N GLY A 155 -29.01 14.25 23.33
CA GLY A 155 -28.16 14.84 24.38
C GLY A 155 -26.89 14.13 24.89
N ALA A 156 -26.54 12.93 24.45
CA ALA A 156 -25.35 12.25 24.96
C ALA A 156 -24.05 12.96 24.51
N TRP A 157 -24.05 13.52 23.29
CA TRP A 157 -22.91 14.22 22.72
C TRP A 157 -22.62 15.57 23.42
N THR A 158 -23.65 16.23 23.96
CA THR A 158 -23.46 17.52 24.66
C THR A 158 -22.71 17.35 25.99
N ARG A 159 -22.61 16.13 26.52
CA ARG A 159 -21.81 15.84 27.72
C ARG A 159 -20.32 15.67 27.44
N HIS A 160 -19.93 15.51 26.18
CA HIS A 160 -18.55 15.29 25.76
C HIS A 160 -17.93 16.59 25.23
N ARG A 161 -17.55 17.47 26.16
CA ARG A 161 -16.99 18.79 25.85
C ARG A 161 -15.50 18.88 26.15
N SER A 162 -14.76 19.59 25.31
CA SER A 162 -13.41 20.05 25.65
C SER A 162 -13.48 21.47 26.21
N ARG A 163 -12.57 21.78 27.13
CA ARG A 163 -12.37 23.13 27.66
C ARG A 163 -10.94 23.57 27.36
N THR A 164 -10.78 24.74 26.75
CA THR A 164 -9.45 25.33 26.51
C THR A 164 -8.94 26.05 27.76
N THR A 165 -7.66 26.36 27.82
CA THR A 165 -7.06 27.14 28.91
C THR A 165 -7.62 28.57 29.02
N GLU A 166 -8.10 29.11 27.90
CA GLU A 166 -8.76 30.42 27.81
C GLU A 166 -10.22 30.37 28.27
N GLY A 167 -10.73 29.17 28.61
CA GLY A 167 -12.07 28.97 29.12
C GLY A 167 -13.13 28.69 28.05
N PHE A 168 -12.76 28.57 26.77
CA PHE A 168 -13.70 28.27 25.70
C PHE A 168 -14.21 26.83 25.80
N LEU A 169 -15.48 26.63 25.47
CA LEU A 169 -16.13 25.32 25.49
C LEU A 169 -16.35 24.83 24.06
N ILE A 170 -15.93 23.59 23.80
CA ILE A 170 -15.97 22.98 22.47
C ILE A 170 -16.73 21.66 22.53
N TRP A 171 -17.75 21.53 21.69
CA TRP A 171 -18.46 20.28 21.44
C TRP A 171 -18.28 19.87 19.97
N GLU A 172 -18.19 18.58 19.71
CA GLU A 172 -18.35 18.04 18.36
C GLU A 172 -19.77 17.50 18.22
N VAL A 173 -20.49 18.04 17.26
CA VAL A 173 -21.82 17.57 16.92
C VAL A 173 -21.67 16.36 16.00
N PRO A 174 -22.19 15.18 16.36
CA PRO A 174 -22.18 14.01 15.49
C PRO A 174 -22.75 14.33 14.10
N THR A 175 -22.04 13.95 13.05
CA THR A 175 -22.43 14.23 11.66
C THR A 175 -22.59 12.98 10.82
N SER A 176 -23.31 13.15 9.70
CA SER A 176 -23.26 12.28 8.52
C SER A 176 -23.29 13.22 7.31
N PRO A 177 -22.18 13.44 6.57
CA PRO A 177 -21.12 12.47 6.22
C PRO A 177 -19.81 12.57 7.02
N ALA A 178 -19.02 11.48 7.00
CA ALA A 178 -17.80 11.28 7.81
C ALA A 178 -16.65 12.29 7.58
N ARG A 179 -16.68 13.11 6.52
CA ARG A 179 -15.60 14.05 6.17
C ARG A 179 -15.89 15.50 6.58
N GLN A 180 -17.12 15.82 6.96
CA GLN A 180 -17.50 17.14 7.46
C GLN A 180 -17.74 17.05 8.97
N ARG A 181 -16.94 17.78 9.73
CA ARG A 181 -17.10 17.90 11.19
C ARG A 181 -17.94 19.12 11.50
N ARG A 182 -18.72 19.04 12.58
CA ARG A 182 -19.51 20.15 13.10
C ARG A 182 -19.08 20.38 14.53
N PHE A 183 -18.71 21.61 14.85
CA PHE A 183 -18.30 22.01 16.18
C PHE A 183 -19.21 23.11 16.69
N VAL A 184 -19.50 23.09 17.97
CA VAL A 184 -20.05 24.25 18.67
C VAL A 184 -18.94 24.80 19.55
N LEU A 185 -18.70 26.10 19.42
CA LEU A 185 -17.69 26.84 20.17
C LEU A 185 -18.38 27.97 20.94
N VAL A 186 -18.28 27.95 22.27
CA VAL A 186 -18.95 28.92 23.14
C VAL A 186 -17.96 29.63 24.05
N ALA A 187 -18.12 30.95 24.18
CA ALA A 187 -17.40 31.78 25.13
C ALA A 187 -18.34 32.78 25.83
N GLU A 188 -17.84 33.40 26.90
CA GLU A 188 -18.47 34.57 27.51
C GLU A 188 -18.42 35.76 26.54
N GLN A 189 -19.42 36.63 26.57
CA GLN A 189 -19.48 37.81 25.72
C GLN A 189 -18.28 38.75 25.92
N SER A 190 -17.77 38.84 27.16
CA SER A 190 -16.56 39.60 27.49
C SER A 190 -15.29 39.10 26.77
N ALA A 191 -15.32 37.85 26.28
CA ALA A 191 -14.22 37.19 25.59
C ALA A 191 -14.40 37.14 24.07
N GLU A 192 -15.33 37.90 23.48
CA GLU A 192 -15.62 37.90 22.03
C GLU A 192 -14.35 38.09 21.18
N LEU A 193 -13.54 39.12 21.46
CA LEU A 193 -12.31 39.38 20.71
C LEU A 193 -11.29 38.23 20.82
N ALA A 194 -11.20 37.60 21.98
CA ALA A 194 -10.31 36.47 22.19
C ALA A 194 -10.83 35.20 21.50
N LEU A 195 -12.16 35.03 21.49
CA LEU A 195 -12.82 33.94 20.78
C LEU A 195 -12.62 34.07 19.27
N ASP A 196 -12.78 35.28 18.72
CA ASP A 196 -12.51 35.57 17.31
C ASP A 196 -11.06 35.24 17.00
N ALA A 197 -10.08 35.85 17.70
CA ALA A 197 -8.66 35.58 17.48
C ALA A 197 -8.30 34.07 17.58
N PHE A 198 -9.00 33.33 18.43
CA PHE A 198 -8.84 31.88 18.56
C PHE A 198 -9.43 31.11 17.37
N ALA A 199 -10.67 31.42 16.98
CA ALA A 199 -11.47 30.68 16.02
C ALA A 199 -11.20 31.07 14.56
N TRP A 200 -10.88 32.34 14.31
CA TRP A 200 -10.85 32.99 13.00
C TRP A 200 -10.29 34.42 13.05
N THR A 201 -9.32 34.77 12.19
CA THR A 201 -8.91 36.18 12.06
C THR A 201 -8.50 36.55 10.64
N PRO A 202 -9.13 37.61 10.06
CA PRO A 202 -8.49 38.28 8.94
C PRO A 202 -8.65 39.80 9.07
N GLY A 203 -8.03 40.34 10.13
CA GLY A 203 -7.60 41.74 10.22
C GLY A 203 -6.07 41.86 10.03
N ASP A 204 -5.32 40.97 10.69
CA ASP A 204 -3.84 40.95 10.67
C ASP A 204 -3.25 39.90 9.71
N ARG A 205 -4.09 39.28 8.87
CA ARG A 205 -3.70 38.21 7.92
C ARG A 205 -3.08 36.96 8.56
N GLU A 206 -3.26 36.77 9.86
CA GLU A 206 -2.90 35.56 10.59
C GLU A 206 -4.17 34.78 10.96
N LEU A 207 -4.20 33.49 10.66
CA LEU A 207 -5.32 32.63 11.04
C LEU A 207 -5.23 32.21 12.50
N GLY A 208 -6.39 32.15 13.15
CA GLY A 208 -6.50 31.70 14.54
C GLY A 208 -6.01 30.27 14.74
N PRO A 209 -5.47 29.94 15.93
CA PRO A 209 -4.94 28.62 16.25
C PRO A 209 -5.98 27.50 16.02
N PHE A 210 -7.27 27.75 16.23
CA PHE A 210 -8.27 26.71 16.01
C PHE A 210 -8.36 26.28 14.54
N VAL A 211 -8.13 27.19 13.59
CA VAL A 211 -8.12 26.85 12.15
C VAL A 211 -6.95 25.91 11.83
N GLN A 212 -5.77 26.20 12.38
CA GLN A 212 -4.59 25.34 12.24
C GLN A 212 -4.84 23.97 12.86
N TYR A 213 -5.43 23.92 14.06
CA TYR A 213 -5.84 22.67 14.71
C TYR A 213 -6.78 21.85 13.82
N LEU A 214 -7.81 22.48 13.25
CA LEU A 214 -8.78 21.80 12.39
C LEU A 214 -8.13 21.25 11.11
N LEU A 215 -7.18 21.97 10.53
CA LEU A 215 -6.39 21.50 9.38
C LEU A 215 -5.58 20.26 9.74
N ASP A 216 -4.83 20.29 10.85
CA ASP A 216 -4.01 19.15 11.27
C ASP A 216 -4.88 17.93 11.64
N ALA A 217 -6.05 18.15 12.26
CA ALA A 217 -7.02 17.10 12.53
C ALA A 217 -7.61 16.51 11.23
N ALA A 218 -7.84 17.34 10.20
CA ALA A 218 -8.27 16.88 8.88
C ALA A 218 -7.18 16.05 8.18
N LYS A 219 -5.91 16.50 8.22
CA LYS A 219 -4.75 15.76 7.69
C LYS A 219 -4.63 14.39 8.35
N LEU A 220 -4.72 14.33 9.69
CA LEU A 220 -4.70 13.09 10.47
C LEU A 220 -5.79 12.11 10.02
N ARG A 221 -7.04 12.58 9.94
CA ARG A 221 -8.19 11.74 9.56
C ARG A 221 -8.12 11.28 8.12
N TYR A 222 -7.63 12.12 7.22
CA TYR A 222 -7.36 11.74 5.83
C TYR A 222 -6.33 10.62 5.74
N GLN A 223 -5.18 10.77 6.40
CA GLN A 223 -4.12 9.77 6.41
C GLN A 223 -4.57 8.45 7.05
N HIS A 224 -5.35 8.51 8.13
CA HIS A 224 -5.95 7.32 8.72
C HIS A 224 -6.94 6.62 7.77
N ALA A 225 -7.78 7.38 7.05
CA ALA A 225 -8.70 6.81 6.07
C ALA A 225 -7.95 6.13 4.90
N ASP A 226 -6.88 6.75 4.40
CA ASP A 226 -6.01 6.21 3.36
C ASP A 226 -5.30 4.92 3.80
N HIS A 227 -4.73 4.91 5.02
CA HIS A 227 -4.14 3.71 5.60
C HIS A 227 -5.16 2.58 5.74
N ARG A 228 -6.36 2.88 6.25
CA ARG A 228 -7.44 1.88 6.40
C ARG A 228 -7.88 1.31 5.04
N ALA A 229 -7.93 2.12 3.99
CA ALA A 229 -8.23 1.64 2.64
C ALA A 229 -7.13 0.68 2.13
N SER A 230 -5.87 0.98 2.45
CA SER A 230 -4.69 0.21 2.05
C SER A 230 -4.41 -1.02 2.92
N ALA A 231 -4.96 -1.11 4.13
CA ALA A 231 -4.68 -2.17 5.12
C ALA A 231 -4.90 -3.60 4.58
N THR A 232 -5.88 -3.80 3.70
CA THR A 232 -6.12 -5.13 3.10
C THR A 232 -5.05 -5.50 2.06
N ALA A 233 -4.56 -4.52 1.29
CA ALA A 233 -3.46 -4.73 0.34
C ALA A 233 -2.15 -5.03 1.08
N ILE A 234 -1.86 -4.30 2.16
CA ILE A 234 -0.68 -4.52 3.01
C ILE A 234 -0.67 -5.93 3.61
N ARG A 235 -1.78 -6.35 4.24
CA ARG A 235 -1.91 -7.71 4.79
C ARG A 235 -1.78 -8.79 3.72
N ARG A 236 -2.31 -8.55 2.52
CA ARG A 236 -2.21 -9.47 1.41
C ARG A 236 -0.77 -9.62 0.93
N LEU A 237 -0.06 -8.50 0.77
CA LEU A 237 1.35 -8.49 0.37
C LEU A 237 2.20 -9.31 1.36
N ARG A 238 2.00 -9.08 2.66
CA ARG A 238 2.64 -9.85 3.73
C ARG A 238 2.34 -11.35 3.62
N LEU A 239 1.06 -11.73 3.58
CA LEU A 239 0.67 -13.14 3.50
C LEU A 239 1.21 -13.82 2.25
N GLU A 240 1.19 -13.14 1.10
CA GLU A 240 1.76 -13.69 -0.13
C GLU A 240 3.27 -13.91 -0.01
N MET A 241 4.01 -12.97 0.60
CA MET A 241 5.44 -13.14 0.83
C MET A 241 5.75 -14.27 1.83
N ASP A 242 5.03 -14.35 2.95
CA ASP A 242 5.19 -15.41 3.95
C ASP A 242 4.90 -16.80 3.33
N ASN A 243 3.86 -16.92 2.50
CA ASN A 243 3.55 -18.16 1.78
C ASN A 243 4.67 -18.55 0.80
N THR A 244 5.21 -17.61 0.02
CA THR A 244 6.32 -17.91 -0.90
C THR A 244 7.57 -18.35 -0.13
N VAL A 245 7.84 -17.76 1.04
CA VAL A 245 8.94 -18.18 1.92
C VAL A 245 8.72 -19.60 2.44
N ASP A 246 7.50 -19.92 2.90
CA ASP A 246 7.17 -21.26 3.37
C ASP A 246 7.25 -22.31 2.24
N ASP A 247 6.80 -21.97 1.03
CA ASP A 247 6.94 -22.81 -0.17
C ASP A 247 8.42 -23.10 -0.50
N LEU A 248 9.30 -22.09 -0.39
CA LEU A 248 10.74 -22.27 -0.60
C LEU A 248 11.40 -23.10 0.51
N LEU A 249 10.95 -22.95 1.76
CA LEU A 249 11.42 -23.76 2.88
C LEU A 249 11.00 -25.22 2.74
N ASP A 250 9.77 -25.47 2.33
CA ASP A 250 9.28 -26.84 2.07
C ASP A 250 9.97 -27.45 0.86
N LEU A 251 10.31 -26.65 -0.15
CA LEU A 251 11.20 -27.09 -1.21
C LEU A 251 12.57 -27.48 -0.65
N HIS A 252 13.16 -26.71 0.27
CA HIS A 252 14.45 -27.06 0.88
C HIS A 252 14.40 -28.38 1.66
N LYS A 253 13.29 -28.65 2.36
CA LYS A 253 13.07 -29.93 3.08
C LYS A 253 12.89 -31.12 2.14
N SER A 254 12.26 -30.89 0.99
CA SER A 254 11.89 -31.95 0.03
C SER A 254 12.86 -32.08 -1.15
N ALA A 255 13.82 -31.16 -1.27
CA ALA A 255 14.78 -31.08 -2.37
C ALA A 255 15.73 -32.29 -2.35
N THR A 256 15.22 -33.39 -2.88
CA THR A 256 16.03 -34.30 -3.69
C THR A 256 16.51 -33.52 -4.92
N THR A 257 17.67 -33.87 -5.47
CA THR A 257 18.41 -33.15 -6.53
C THR A 257 17.71 -33.11 -7.90
N ALA A 258 16.37 -33.21 -7.98
CA ALA A 258 15.64 -33.24 -9.24
C ALA A 258 15.73 -31.89 -9.99
N PRO A 259 16.21 -31.85 -11.24
CA PRO A 259 16.38 -30.61 -12.02
C PRO A 259 15.12 -29.74 -12.13
N GLY A 260 13.95 -30.37 -12.25
CA GLY A 260 12.68 -29.64 -12.37
C GLY A 260 12.30 -28.85 -11.11
N GLN A 261 12.68 -29.35 -9.93
CA GLN A 261 12.44 -28.64 -8.66
C GLN A 261 13.37 -27.43 -8.53
N LEU A 262 14.62 -27.53 -9.00
CA LEU A 262 15.57 -26.41 -9.01
C LEU A 262 15.10 -25.25 -9.91
N VAL A 263 14.53 -25.56 -11.08
CA VAL A 263 13.97 -24.54 -11.97
C VAL A 263 12.71 -23.89 -11.37
N ALA A 264 11.85 -24.68 -10.72
CA ALA A 264 10.71 -24.13 -10.00
C ALA A 264 11.16 -23.23 -8.84
N ALA A 265 12.21 -23.62 -8.11
CA ALA A 265 12.82 -22.81 -7.06
C ALA A 265 13.33 -21.46 -7.58
N ASP A 266 14.01 -21.46 -8.72
CA ASP A 266 14.55 -20.26 -9.36
C ASP A 266 13.44 -19.29 -9.79
N ALA A 267 12.34 -19.82 -10.33
CA ALA A 267 11.16 -19.03 -10.65
C ALA A 267 10.50 -18.45 -9.38
N SER A 268 10.35 -19.24 -8.32
CA SER A 268 9.83 -18.77 -7.02
C SER A 268 10.75 -17.75 -6.36
N LEU A 269 12.08 -17.89 -6.50
CA LEU A 269 13.08 -16.93 -6.03
C LEU A 269 12.90 -15.58 -6.74
N THR A 270 12.72 -15.60 -8.07
CA THR A 270 12.49 -14.40 -8.87
C THR A 270 11.18 -13.70 -8.47
N ASP A 271 10.10 -14.46 -8.27
CA ASP A 271 8.82 -13.93 -7.78
C ASP A 271 8.98 -13.31 -6.37
N LEU A 272 9.70 -13.99 -5.47
CA LEU A 272 10.00 -13.46 -4.13
C LEU A 272 10.77 -12.13 -4.21
N GLN A 273 11.78 -12.03 -5.06
CA GLN A 273 12.55 -10.80 -5.24
C GLN A 273 11.67 -9.64 -5.72
N VAL A 274 10.80 -9.85 -6.70
CA VAL A 274 9.86 -8.81 -7.17
C VAL A 274 8.93 -8.35 -6.04
N ARG A 275 8.45 -9.29 -5.22
CA ARG A 275 7.60 -8.98 -4.05
C ARG A 275 8.34 -8.19 -2.97
N THR A 276 9.60 -8.53 -2.69
CA THR A 276 10.45 -7.79 -1.76
C THR A 276 10.57 -6.31 -2.15
N HIS A 277 10.69 -6.00 -3.46
CA HIS A 277 10.68 -4.61 -3.92
C HIS A 277 9.34 -3.90 -3.62
N GLY A 278 8.22 -4.60 -3.79
CA GLY A 278 6.90 -4.08 -3.40
C GLY A 278 6.77 -3.80 -1.91
N VAL A 279 7.38 -4.65 -1.07
CA VAL A 279 7.45 -4.46 0.39
C VAL A 279 8.30 -3.24 0.74
N ILE A 280 9.47 -3.05 0.12
CA ILE A 280 10.32 -1.88 0.33
C ILE A 280 9.57 -0.58 0.04
N PHE A 281 8.86 -0.52 -1.09
CA PHE A 281 8.04 0.64 -1.44
C PHE A 281 6.92 0.88 -0.41
N THR A 282 6.22 -0.19 0.00
CA THR A 282 5.14 -0.12 1.00
C THR A 282 5.67 0.34 2.36
N LEU A 283 6.83 -0.14 2.80
CA LEU A 283 7.51 0.30 4.02
C LEU A 283 7.89 1.77 3.98
N ALA A 284 8.44 2.24 2.86
CA ALA A 284 8.77 3.65 2.67
C ALA A 284 7.53 4.54 2.78
N GLN A 285 6.41 4.11 2.18
CA GLN A 285 5.13 4.82 2.27
C GLN A 285 4.57 4.81 3.70
N LEU A 286 4.58 3.67 4.40
CA LEU A 286 4.10 3.58 5.79
C LEU A 286 4.92 4.47 6.74
N ARG A 287 6.25 4.49 6.60
CA ARG A 287 7.13 5.39 7.38
C ARG A 287 6.91 6.86 7.04
N LYS A 288 6.54 7.19 5.80
CA LYS A 288 6.15 8.55 5.43
C LYS A 288 4.83 8.94 6.11
N THR A 289 3.83 8.07 6.07
CA THR A 289 2.55 8.30 6.75
C THR A 289 2.73 8.41 8.27
N ALA A 290 3.54 7.54 8.89
CA ALA A 290 3.82 7.59 10.33
C ALA A 290 4.41 8.94 10.75
N ARG A 291 5.46 9.41 10.05
CA ARG A 291 6.05 10.73 10.30
C ARG A 291 5.05 11.88 10.10
N GLY A 292 4.17 11.78 9.12
CA GLY A 292 3.10 12.76 8.90
C GLY A 292 2.11 12.83 10.05
N ILE A 293 1.75 11.68 10.63
CA ILE A 293 0.85 11.59 11.78
C ILE A 293 1.54 12.08 13.06
N GLU A 294 2.80 11.72 13.29
CA GLU A 294 3.59 12.23 14.42
C GLU A 294 3.70 13.75 14.39
N ALA A 295 3.92 14.34 13.21
CA ALA A 295 3.93 15.79 13.03
C ALA A 295 2.56 16.41 13.31
N ALA A 296 1.48 15.82 12.78
CA ALA A 296 0.12 16.27 13.06
C ALA A 296 -0.20 16.19 14.57
N GLU A 297 0.19 15.10 15.23
CA GLU A 297 0.01 14.91 16.68
C GLU A 297 0.75 15.97 17.49
N ALA A 298 2.00 16.27 17.14
CA ALA A 298 2.78 17.35 17.75
C ALA A 298 2.11 18.72 17.56
N ASN A 299 1.63 19.01 16.35
CA ASN A 299 0.92 20.25 16.05
C ASN A 299 -0.40 20.36 16.81
N LEU A 300 -1.19 19.29 16.90
CA LEU A 300 -2.45 19.27 17.66
C LEU A 300 -2.22 19.62 19.14
N ARG A 301 -1.13 19.13 19.73
CA ARG A 301 -0.75 19.47 21.12
C ARG A 301 -0.25 20.91 21.27
N ALA A 302 0.48 21.42 20.28
CA ALA A 302 1.07 22.75 20.33
C ALA A 302 0.06 23.87 20.08
N THR A 303 -0.97 23.60 19.28
CA THR A 303 -1.87 24.64 18.76
C THR A 303 -2.98 25.02 19.74
N VAL A 304 -3.56 24.05 20.45
CA VAL A 304 -4.65 24.29 21.42
C VAL A 304 -4.27 23.72 22.77
N SER A 305 -4.19 24.60 23.76
CA SER A 305 -3.94 24.21 25.15
C SER A 305 -5.25 23.73 25.79
N LEU A 306 -5.27 22.45 26.15
CA LEU A 306 -6.45 21.78 26.72
C LEU A 306 -6.34 21.65 28.23
N ASP A 307 -7.48 21.74 28.92
CA ASP A 307 -7.60 21.22 30.27
C ASP A 307 -7.45 19.68 30.25
N PRO A 308 -6.40 19.11 30.88
CA PRO A 308 -6.11 17.67 30.83
C PRO A 308 -7.20 16.80 31.46
N ALA A 309 -8.08 17.38 32.30
CA ALA A 309 -9.11 16.63 33.01
C ALA A 309 -10.40 16.40 32.18
N ALA A 310 -10.57 17.08 31.04
CA ALA A 310 -11.84 17.10 30.31
C ALA A 310 -11.83 16.15 29.09
N PRO A 311 -12.61 15.05 29.11
CA PRO A 311 -12.80 14.22 27.92
C PRO A 311 -13.64 14.98 26.88
N GLY A 312 -13.19 15.03 25.62
CA GLY A 312 -13.93 15.69 24.55
C GLY A 312 -13.32 15.49 23.17
N PRO A 313 -13.81 16.22 22.14
CA PRO A 313 -13.40 16.00 20.76
C PRO A 313 -11.91 16.20 20.51
N LEU A 314 -11.25 17.15 21.20
CA LEU A 314 -9.82 17.37 21.01
C LEU A 314 -8.98 16.23 21.61
N ALA A 315 -9.35 15.75 22.80
CA ALA A 315 -8.73 14.56 23.39
C ALA A 315 -8.96 13.31 22.53
N ALA A 316 -10.12 13.21 21.86
CA ALA A 316 -10.41 12.10 20.94
C ALA A 316 -9.53 12.12 19.68
N ASP A 317 -9.20 13.31 19.14
CA ASP A 317 -8.27 13.43 18.02
C ASP A 317 -6.83 13.05 18.42
N LEU A 318 -6.37 13.43 19.61
CA LEU A 318 -5.07 13.00 20.15
C LEU A 318 -5.01 11.48 20.37
N ALA A 319 -6.07 10.91 20.97
CA ALA A 319 -6.17 9.46 21.13
C ALA A 319 -6.22 8.73 19.78
N LEU A 320 -6.87 9.32 18.78
CA LEU A 320 -6.86 8.80 17.41
C LEU A 320 -5.44 8.79 16.85
N ALA A 321 -4.71 9.91 16.93
CA ALA A 321 -3.32 10.00 16.44
C ALA A 321 -2.43 8.91 17.04
N GLN A 322 -2.43 8.80 18.38
CA GLN A 322 -1.67 7.78 19.10
C GLN A 322 -2.04 6.36 18.62
N SER A 323 -3.34 6.06 18.52
CA SER A 323 -3.79 4.74 18.07
C SER A 323 -3.40 4.40 16.63
N VAL A 324 -3.23 5.40 15.76
CA VAL A 324 -2.81 5.20 14.37
C VAL A 324 -1.29 5.03 14.31
N CYS A 325 -0.53 5.81 15.09
CA CYS A 325 0.92 5.63 15.24
C CYS A 325 1.27 4.21 15.69
N GLU A 326 0.61 3.71 16.74
CA GLU A 326 0.80 2.34 17.24
C GLU A 326 0.51 1.29 16.15
N ARG A 327 -0.62 1.42 15.44
CA ARG A 327 -0.97 0.51 14.34
C ARG A 327 0.01 0.55 13.17
N LEU A 328 0.51 1.73 12.81
CA LEU A 328 1.51 1.88 11.76
C LEU A 328 2.85 1.27 12.17
N ALA A 329 3.26 1.45 13.43
CA ALA A 329 4.46 0.83 13.98
C ALA A 329 4.37 -0.71 13.92
N ASP A 330 3.22 -1.28 14.28
CA ASP A 330 2.97 -2.71 14.16
C ASP A 330 3.05 -3.19 12.71
N ASP A 331 2.38 -2.51 11.77
CA ASP A 331 2.39 -2.87 10.35
C ASP A 331 3.82 -2.80 9.76
N ILE A 332 4.59 -1.78 10.13
CA ILE A 332 6.00 -1.62 9.74
C ILE A 332 6.82 -2.78 10.29
N ALA A 333 6.74 -3.06 11.60
CA ALA A 333 7.50 -4.11 12.24
C ALA A 333 7.20 -5.50 11.63
N TYR A 334 5.93 -5.80 11.35
CA TYR A 334 5.56 -7.06 10.69
C TYR A 334 6.11 -7.17 9.28
N LEU A 335 6.06 -6.10 8.48
CA LEU A 335 6.61 -6.11 7.12
C LEU A 335 8.14 -6.24 7.13
N GLU A 336 8.84 -5.60 8.06
CA GLU A 336 10.29 -5.72 8.24
C GLU A 336 10.68 -7.15 8.60
N ILE A 337 9.98 -7.79 9.53
CA ILE A 337 10.22 -9.20 9.91
C ILE A 337 10.03 -10.12 8.70
N SER A 338 8.92 -9.96 7.96
CA SER A 338 8.66 -10.77 6.77
C SER A 338 9.71 -10.50 5.67
N GLN A 339 10.17 -9.26 5.50
CA GLN A 339 11.24 -8.89 4.56
C GLN A 339 12.56 -9.57 4.95
N GLU A 340 12.99 -9.45 6.20
CA GLU A 340 14.24 -10.05 6.69
C GLU A 340 14.22 -11.57 6.51
N ARG A 341 13.07 -12.20 6.78
CA ARG A 341 12.87 -13.64 6.56
C ARG A 341 12.98 -13.97 5.07
N ALA A 342 12.33 -13.20 4.20
CA ALA A 342 12.40 -13.38 2.75
C ALA A 342 13.84 -13.25 2.22
N GLU A 343 14.58 -12.24 2.68
CA GLU A 343 15.97 -12.02 2.28
C GLU A 343 16.86 -13.19 2.69
N LYS A 344 16.79 -13.64 3.96
CA LYS A 344 17.56 -14.79 4.45
C LYS A 344 17.25 -16.07 3.68
N ILE A 345 15.98 -16.39 3.46
CA ILE A 345 15.59 -17.59 2.72
C ILE A 345 15.96 -17.48 1.25
N SER A 346 15.80 -16.31 0.63
CA SER A 346 16.21 -16.10 -0.76
C SER A 346 17.71 -16.33 -0.95
N ALA A 347 18.55 -15.85 -0.02
CA ALA A 347 20.00 -16.05 -0.09
C ALA A 347 20.37 -17.53 0.03
N LEU A 348 19.77 -18.26 0.98
CA LEU A 348 19.98 -19.71 1.15
C LEU A 348 19.51 -20.51 -0.07
N THR A 349 18.32 -20.20 -0.59
CA THR A 349 17.76 -20.85 -1.77
C THR A 349 18.59 -20.55 -3.00
N ALA A 350 19.06 -19.32 -3.20
CA ALA A 350 19.91 -18.96 -4.34
C ALA A 350 21.20 -19.79 -4.38
N VAL A 351 21.88 -19.95 -3.23
CA VAL A 351 23.08 -20.79 -3.12
C VAL A 351 22.77 -22.26 -3.43
N ALA A 352 21.67 -22.80 -2.89
CA ALA A 352 21.26 -24.18 -3.14
C ALA A 352 20.91 -24.42 -4.62
N VAL A 353 20.19 -23.49 -5.25
CA VAL A 353 19.81 -23.54 -6.66
C VAL A 353 21.04 -23.44 -7.56
N GLN A 354 21.94 -22.49 -7.31
CA GLN A 354 23.18 -22.34 -8.07
C GLN A 354 24.06 -23.59 -7.98
N ARG A 355 24.23 -24.17 -6.78
CA ARG A 355 24.99 -25.41 -6.59
C ARG A 355 24.33 -26.60 -7.32
N GLY A 356 23.01 -26.73 -7.21
CA GLY A 356 22.25 -27.79 -7.87
C GLY A 356 22.33 -27.71 -9.39
N LEU A 357 22.08 -26.52 -9.95
CA LEU A 357 22.17 -26.27 -11.38
C LEU A 357 23.61 -26.45 -11.92
N GLY A 358 24.62 -25.99 -11.17
CA GLY A 358 26.02 -26.19 -11.52
C GLY A 358 26.41 -27.66 -11.58
N THR A 359 25.98 -28.46 -10.58
CA THR A 359 26.23 -29.91 -10.57
C THR A 359 25.57 -30.60 -11.77
N HIS A 360 24.33 -30.24 -12.11
CA HIS A 360 23.65 -30.77 -13.29
C HIS A 360 24.31 -30.35 -14.60
N GLN A 361 24.76 -29.10 -14.71
CA GLN A 361 25.49 -28.63 -15.89
C GLN A 361 26.81 -29.38 -16.05
N GLN A 362 27.55 -29.60 -14.97
CA GLN A 362 28.80 -30.37 -14.98
C GLN A 362 28.54 -31.84 -15.38
N GLN A 363 27.50 -32.48 -14.86
CA GLN A 363 27.13 -33.84 -15.27
C GLN A 363 26.75 -33.90 -16.75
N LEU A 364 25.98 -32.95 -17.25
CA LEU A 364 25.62 -32.87 -18.67
C LEU A 364 26.86 -32.65 -19.55
N GLN A 365 27.80 -31.81 -19.12
CA GLN A 365 29.07 -31.60 -19.81
C GLN A 365 29.92 -32.86 -19.82
N LEU A 366 30.00 -33.61 -18.71
CA LEU A 366 30.71 -34.90 -18.64
C LEU A 366 30.06 -35.97 -19.53
N VAL A 367 28.73 -36.06 -19.54
CA VAL A 367 28.00 -36.98 -20.43
C VAL A 367 28.24 -36.59 -21.89
N GLN A 368 28.16 -35.31 -22.22
CA GLN A 368 28.44 -34.83 -23.57
C GLN A 368 29.89 -35.12 -23.99
N ALA A 369 30.87 -34.79 -23.14
CA ALA A 369 32.28 -35.01 -23.41
C ALA A 369 32.64 -36.49 -23.55
N SER A 370 32.08 -37.35 -22.69
CA SER A 370 32.29 -38.81 -22.77
C SER A 370 31.65 -39.42 -24.01
N VAL A 371 30.46 -38.98 -24.42
CA VAL A 371 29.83 -39.46 -25.66
C VAL A 371 30.63 -38.99 -26.88
N ILE A 372 31.05 -37.72 -26.93
CA ILE A 372 31.88 -37.21 -28.03
C ILE A 372 33.21 -37.96 -28.09
N SER A 373 33.87 -38.15 -26.94
CA SER A 373 35.15 -38.86 -26.88
C SER A 373 35.01 -40.33 -27.26
N SER A 374 33.93 -41.01 -26.87
CA SER A 374 33.62 -42.38 -27.26
C SER A 374 33.43 -42.50 -28.78
N ILE A 375 32.68 -41.57 -29.39
CA ILE A 375 32.50 -41.52 -30.85
C ILE A 375 33.84 -41.32 -31.56
N LEU A 376 34.66 -40.38 -31.09
CA LEU A 376 35.99 -40.12 -31.66
C LEU A 376 36.94 -41.30 -31.50
N MET A 377 36.92 -41.97 -30.34
CA MET A 377 37.78 -43.13 -30.06
C MET A 377 37.39 -44.33 -30.93
N ILE A 378 36.10 -44.58 -31.13
CA ILE A 378 35.63 -45.61 -32.07
C ILE A 378 36.10 -45.30 -33.49
N LEU A 379 36.01 -44.04 -33.93
CA LEU A 379 36.46 -43.61 -35.25
C LEU A 379 37.98 -43.75 -35.41
N ALA A 380 38.75 -43.39 -34.39
CA ALA A 380 40.20 -43.52 -34.38
C ALA A 380 40.64 -44.99 -34.37
N ALA A 381 39.98 -45.86 -33.60
CA ALA A 381 40.26 -47.29 -33.59
C ALA A 381 40.06 -47.90 -34.99
N VAL A 382 38.97 -47.51 -35.68
CA VAL A 382 38.72 -47.91 -37.07
C VAL A 382 39.87 -47.50 -38.02
N GLN A 383 40.46 -46.32 -37.82
CA GLN A 383 41.62 -45.88 -38.61
C GLN A 383 42.92 -46.60 -38.22
N ALA A 384 43.17 -46.79 -36.93
CA ALA A 384 44.43 -47.30 -36.38
C ALA A 384 44.66 -48.77 -36.67
N PHE A 385 43.61 -49.60 -36.66
CA PHE A 385 43.74 -51.01 -36.98
C PHE A 385 44.11 -51.26 -38.45
N GLY A 386 44.17 -50.21 -39.28
CA GLY A 386 44.37 -50.34 -40.72
C GLY A 386 43.35 -51.29 -41.33
N THR A 387 42.26 -51.56 -40.61
CA THR A 387 41.24 -52.49 -41.02
C THR A 387 40.63 -51.83 -42.21
N VAL A 388 40.99 -52.36 -43.39
CA VAL A 388 40.21 -52.22 -44.59
C VAL A 388 38.91 -52.92 -44.26
N LEU A 389 38.05 -52.22 -43.52
CA LEU A 389 36.66 -52.59 -43.36
C LEU A 389 36.21 -52.85 -44.79
N PRO A 390 35.74 -54.06 -45.12
CA PRO A 390 35.24 -54.40 -46.45
C PRO A 390 33.89 -53.71 -46.67
N ILE A 391 33.80 -52.44 -46.27
CA ILE A 391 32.72 -51.53 -46.52
C ILE A 391 32.97 -51.01 -47.94
N PRO A 392 32.04 -51.26 -48.88
CA PRO A 392 32.09 -50.68 -50.21
C PRO A 392 32.33 -49.16 -50.13
N ARG A 393 33.18 -48.62 -51.01
CA ARG A 393 33.46 -47.16 -51.08
C ARG A 393 32.18 -46.31 -51.12
N VAL A 394 31.11 -46.86 -51.68
CA VAL A 394 29.78 -46.23 -51.80
C VAL A 394 29.14 -45.93 -50.43
N LEU A 395 29.47 -46.67 -49.38
CA LEU A 395 28.90 -46.50 -48.03
C LEU A 395 29.72 -45.60 -47.11
N GLN A 396 30.96 -45.25 -47.46
CA GLN A 396 31.86 -44.50 -46.58
C GLN A 396 31.33 -43.09 -46.26
N LEU A 397 30.95 -42.32 -47.28
CA LEU A 397 30.39 -40.97 -47.13
C LEU A 397 29.08 -40.92 -46.32
N PRO A 398 28.07 -41.79 -46.59
CA PRO A 398 26.86 -41.87 -45.77
C PRO A 398 27.12 -42.20 -44.30
N ILE A 399 28.09 -43.08 -44.01
CA ILE A 399 28.47 -43.41 -42.63
C ILE A 399 29.05 -42.18 -41.93
N ILE A 400 29.97 -41.46 -42.57
CA ILE A 400 30.56 -40.24 -42.02
C ILE A 400 29.48 -39.16 -41.79
N ALA A 401 28.60 -38.96 -42.77
CA ALA A 401 27.51 -37.99 -42.66
C ALA A 401 26.53 -38.34 -41.53
N SER A 402 26.20 -39.62 -41.36
CA SER A 402 25.29 -40.07 -40.29
C SER A 402 25.92 -39.97 -38.91
N LEU A 403 27.21 -40.27 -38.76
CA LEU A 403 27.95 -40.05 -37.52
C LEU A 403 28.07 -38.56 -37.17
N GLY A 404 28.35 -37.70 -38.17
CA GLY A 404 28.39 -36.25 -37.98
C GLY A 404 27.03 -35.66 -37.57
N ALA A 405 25.96 -36.10 -38.24
CA ALA A 405 24.60 -35.68 -37.89
C ALA A 405 24.17 -36.21 -36.51
N LEU A 406 24.57 -37.43 -36.14
CA LEU A 406 24.35 -37.98 -34.81
C LEU A 406 25.11 -37.19 -33.74
N ALA A 407 26.38 -36.85 -33.97
CA ALA A 407 27.16 -36.02 -33.07
C ALA A 407 26.55 -34.63 -32.86
N LEU A 408 25.92 -34.06 -33.90
CA LEU A 408 25.22 -32.76 -33.82
C LEU A 408 23.85 -32.87 -33.14
N ALA A 409 23.11 -33.96 -33.36
CA ALA A 409 21.79 -34.19 -32.78
C ALA A 409 21.83 -34.69 -31.33
N LEU A 410 22.92 -35.33 -30.91
CA LEU A 410 23.00 -35.97 -29.59
C LEU A 410 22.96 -34.96 -28.43
N PRO A 411 23.67 -33.81 -28.45
CA PRO A 411 23.54 -32.78 -27.42
C PRO A 411 22.12 -32.24 -27.28
N THR A 412 21.43 -32.00 -28.40
CA THR A 412 20.03 -31.51 -28.40
C THR A 412 19.07 -32.59 -27.90
N ILE A 413 19.27 -33.85 -28.27
CA ILE A 413 18.49 -34.99 -27.76
C ILE A 413 18.69 -35.14 -26.24
N VAL A 414 19.94 -35.12 -25.76
CA VAL A 414 20.28 -35.22 -24.33
C VAL A 414 19.73 -34.02 -23.56
N LEU A 415 19.80 -32.81 -24.10
CA LEU A 415 19.19 -31.62 -23.51
C LEU A 415 17.66 -31.76 -23.42
N ARG A 416 16.99 -32.31 -24.44
CA ARG A 416 15.53 -32.56 -24.40
C ARG A 416 15.13 -33.67 -23.44
N LEU A 417 15.95 -34.71 -23.31
CA LEU A 417 15.68 -35.81 -22.37
C LEU A 417 15.94 -35.37 -20.92
N SER A 418 17.00 -34.59 -20.68
CA SER A 418 17.37 -34.12 -19.34
C SER A 418 16.53 -32.94 -18.87
N ARG A 419 16.17 -32.02 -19.76
CA ARG A 419 15.39 -30.85 -19.42
C ARG A 419 13.93 -31.06 -19.81
N ARG A 420 13.04 -31.14 -18.82
CA ARG A 420 11.61 -30.76 -18.98
C ARG A 420 11.51 -29.24 -19.20
N VAL A 421 12.24 -28.71 -20.18
CA VAL A 421 12.31 -27.28 -20.46
C VAL A 421 10.94 -26.77 -20.94
N PRO A 422 10.48 -25.61 -20.44
CA PRO A 422 9.29 -24.94 -20.95
C PRO A 422 9.40 -24.77 -22.48
N ARG A 423 8.31 -25.05 -23.20
CA ARG A 423 8.29 -25.25 -24.67
C ARG A 423 8.62 -24.00 -25.53
N ASP A 424 9.00 -22.90 -24.91
CA ASP A 424 8.96 -21.56 -25.50
C ASP A 424 10.35 -20.95 -25.78
N LEU A 425 11.44 -21.69 -25.57
CA LEU A 425 12.77 -21.20 -25.94
C LEU A 425 12.98 -21.23 -27.48
N PRO A 426 13.70 -20.24 -28.05
CA PRO A 426 13.93 -20.08 -29.50
C PRO A 426 14.82 -21.15 -30.13
N LEU A 427 15.21 -22.20 -29.40
CA LEU A 427 16.03 -23.32 -29.88
C LEU A 427 15.29 -24.29 -30.83
N ARG A 428 14.01 -24.04 -31.15
CA ARG A 428 13.23 -24.92 -32.03
C ARG A 428 13.86 -25.08 -33.40
N SER A 429 14.46 -24.03 -33.97
CA SER A 429 15.11 -24.09 -35.28
C SER A 429 16.28 -25.07 -35.30
N VAL A 430 17.10 -25.06 -34.24
CA VAL A 430 18.25 -25.96 -34.07
C VAL A 430 17.78 -27.41 -33.94
N ASP A 431 16.70 -27.66 -33.20
CA ASP A 431 16.11 -29.00 -33.08
C ASP A 431 15.61 -29.52 -34.44
N TYR A 432 14.96 -28.68 -35.24
CA TYR A 432 14.50 -29.08 -36.58
C TYR A 432 15.67 -29.38 -37.50
N LEU A 433 16.71 -28.55 -37.49
CA LEU A 433 17.88 -28.71 -38.34
C LEU A 433 18.67 -29.97 -37.97
N ALA A 434 18.86 -30.23 -36.67
CA ALA A 434 19.50 -31.43 -36.17
C ALA A 434 18.68 -32.69 -36.51
N ALA A 435 17.36 -32.67 -36.32
CA ALA A 435 16.49 -33.79 -36.66
C ALA A 435 16.42 -34.05 -38.17
N SER A 436 16.37 -33.00 -38.99
CA SER A 436 16.39 -33.14 -40.45
C SER A 436 17.72 -33.67 -40.96
N ALA A 437 18.84 -33.19 -40.42
CA ALA A 437 20.18 -33.67 -40.78
C ALA A 437 20.37 -35.14 -40.38
N LEU A 438 19.91 -35.53 -39.19
CA LEU A 438 19.95 -36.91 -38.72
C LEU A 438 19.08 -37.82 -39.60
N GLY A 439 17.86 -37.39 -39.91
CA GLY A 439 16.95 -38.15 -40.76
C GLY A 439 17.43 -38.28 -42.20
N ALA A 440 18.00 -37.22 -42.77
CA ALA A 440 18.52 -37.24 -44.12
C ALA A 440 19.74 -38.16 -44.25
N SER A 441 20.68 -38.06 -43.30
CA SER A 441 21.88 -38.89 -43.30
C SER A 441 21.59 -40.37 -43.03
N THR A 442 20.71 -40.69 -42.08
CA THR A 442 20.27 -42.08 -41.85
C THR A 442 19.47 -42.64 -43.01
N GLY A 443 18.61 -41.83 -43.63
CA GLY A 443 17.88 -42.24 -44.83
C GLY A 443 18.80 -42.53 -46.01
N TRP A 444 19.82 -41.70 -46.22
CA TRP A 444 20.85 -41.92 -47.23
C TRP A 444 21.62 -43.22 -46.97
N LEU A 445 22.04 -43.44 -45.72
CA LEU A 445 22.76 -44.65 -45.31
C LEU A 445 21.93 -45.92 -45.54
N CYS A 446 20.68 -45.93 -45.06
CA CYS A 446 19.77 -47.07 -45.21
C CYS A 446 19.46 -47.38 -46.68
N ALA A 447 19.21 -46.35 -47.49
CA ALA A 447 18.94 -46.53 -48.92
C ALA A 447 20.15 -47.17 -49.62
N GLN A 448 21.35 -46.65 -49.41
CA GLN A 448 22.56 -47.20 -50.01
C GLN A 448 22.88 -48.61 -49.50
N ALA A 449 22.68 -48.89 -48.21
CA ALA A 449 22.87 -50.23 -47.66
C ALA A 449 21.89 -51.24 -48.26
N LEU A 450 20.60 -50.87 -48.38
CA LEU A 450 19.57 -51.72 -48.96
C LEU A 450 19.82 -52.02 -50.43
N ALA A 451 20.18 -51.00 -51.23
CA ALA A 451 20.50 -51.21 -52.64
C ALA A 451 21.73 -52.09 -52.83
N HIS A 452 22.74 -51.94 -51.97
CA HIS A 452 23.90 -52.80 -52.03
C HIS A 452 23.55 -54.26 -51.69
N LEU A 453 22.78 -54.50 -50.63
CA LEU A 453 22.38 -55.84 -50.19
C LEU A 453 21.42 -56.54 -51.17
N VAL A 454 20.42 -55.82 -51.70
CA VAL A 454 19.35 -56.40 -52.53
C VAL A 454 19.69 -56.39 -54.01
N LEU A 455 20.20 -55.26 -54.52
CA LEU A 455 20.37 -55.05 -55.96
C LEU A 455 21.82 -55.25 -56.42
N HIS A 456 22.77 -55.39 -55.49
CA HIS A 456 24.21 -55.53 -55.78
C HIS A 456 24.75 -54.38 -56.67
N ARG A 457 24.07 -53.24 -56.71
CA ARG A 457 24.40 -52.06 -57.51
C ARG A 457 24.27 -50.79 -56.65
N PRO A 458 25.13 -49.78 -56.87
CA PRO A 458 24.99 -48.49 -56.20
C PRO A 458 23.68 -47.81 -56.65
N LEU A 459 22.97 -47.18 -55.71
CA LEU A 459 21.83 -46.34 -56.05
C LEU A 459 22.30 -45.15 -56.87
N HIS A 460 21.51 -44.81 -57.89
CA HIS A 460 21.74 -43.59 -58.65
C HIS A 460 21.58 -42.38 -57.71
N PRO A 461 22.47 -41.36 -57.76
CA PRO A 461 22.49 -40.24 -56.84
C PRO A 461 21.15 -39.49 -56.64
N TRP A 462 20.27 -39.43 -57.65
CA TRP A 462 18.96 -38.77 -57.49
C TRP A 462 18.01 -39.54 -56.57
N TRP A 463 18.01 -40.88 -56.60
CA TRP A 463 17.22 -41.69 -55.68
C TRP A 463 17.75 -41.60 -54.25
N ALA A 464 19.08 -41.51 -54.08
CA ALA A 464 19.70 -41.28 -52.78
C ALA A 464 19.32 -39.90 -52.20
N LEU A 465 19.30 -38.86 -53.04
CA LEU A 465 18.83 -37.52 -52.66
C LEU A 465 17.35 -37.53 -52.26
N LEU A 466 16.47 -38.13 -53.07
CA LEU A 466 15.03 -38.20 -52.77
C LEU A 466 14.73 -38.94 -51.46
N THR A 467 15.38 -40.08 -51.24
CA THR A 467 15.20 -40.86 -50.01
C THR A 467 15.74 -40.13 -48.78
N SER A 468 16.88 -39.44 -48.90
CA SER A 468 17.43 -38.60 -47.82
C SER A 468 16.52 -37.42 -47.48
N ALA A 469 16.05 -36.66 -48.48
CA ALA A 469 15.16 -35.52 -48.28
C ALA A 469 13.81 -35.94 -47.69
N GLY A 470 13.26 -37.09 -48.15
CA GLY A 470 12.03 -37.66 -47.63
C GLY A 470 12.12 -38.02 -46.15
N LEU A 471 13.13 -38.81 -45.76
CA LEU A 471 13.32 -39.21 -44.36
C LEU A 471 13.67 -38.04 -43.44
N GLY A 472 14.48 -37.08 -43.92
CA GLY A 472 14.77 -35.84 -43.19
C GLY A 472 13.50 -35.02 -42.91
N SER A 473 12.63 -34.87 -43.91
CA SER A 473 11.37 -34.15 -43.78
C SER A 473 10.38 -34.86 -42.84
N ILE A 474 10.30 -36.19 -42.91
CA ILE A 474 9.44 -37.00 -42.03
C ILE A 474 9.88 -36.86 -40.57
N LEU A 475 11.17 -36.95 -40.28
CA LEU A 475 11.68 -36.80 -38.90
C LEU A 475 11.48 -35.38 -38.36
N ALA A 476 11.72 -34.35 -39.18
CA ALA A 476 11.44 -32.96 -38.80
C ALA A 476 9.94 -32.75 -38.53
N ALA A 477 9.06 -33.29 -39.39
CA ALA A 477 7.62 -33.24 -39.21
C ALA A 477 7.16 -34.01 -37.96
N ALA A 478 7.75 -35.18 -37.67
CA ALA A 478 7.44 -35.95 -36.46
C ALA A 478 7.82 -35.19 -35.18
N VAL A 479 9.00 -34.54 -35.17
CA VAL A 479 9.43 -33.67 -34.07
C VAL A 479 8.48 -32.47 -33.93
N TRP A 480 8.07 -31.87 -35.04
CA TRP A 480 7.11 -30.76 -35.06
C TRP A 480 5.73 -31.18 -34.54
N LEU A 481 5.17 -32.29 -35.01
CA LEU A 481 3.89 -32.86 -34.56
C LEU A 481 3.95 -33.22 -33.06
N ARG A 482 5.04 -33.84 -32.60
CA ARG A 482 5.23 -34.15 -31.18
C ARG A 482 5.31 -32.89 -30.32
N SER A 483 5.91 -31.81 -30.84
CA SER A 483 5.95 -30.51 -30.16
C SER A 483 4.60 -29.79 -30.13
N ARG A 484 3.77 -30.02 -31.16
CA ARG A 484 2.41 -29.45 -31.27
C ARG A 484 1.35 -30.21 -30.51
N ARG A 485 1.56 -31.49 -30.16
CA ARG A 485 0.63 -32.18 -29.26
C ARG A 485 0.55 -31.35 -27.99
N PRO A 486 -0.60 -30.72 -27.68
CA PRO A 486 -0.80 -30.08 -26.39
C PRO A 486 -0.51 -31.19 -25.39
N GLY A 487 0.63 -31.08 -24.68
CA GLY A 487 0.98 -32.07 -23.66
C GLY A 487 -0.25 -32.22 -22.80
N PRO A 488 -0.67 -33.48 -22.50
CA PRO A 488 -1.96 -33.77 -21.89
C PRO A 488 -2.14 -32.69 -20.89
N SER A 489 -3.07 -31.78 -21.20
CA SER A 489 -3.28 -30.65 -20.34
C SER A 489 -3.39 -31.34 -19.00
N THR A 490 -2.65 -30.84 -18.03
CA THR A 490 -3.15 -30.80 -16.68
C THR A 490 -4.57 -30.21 -16.80
N ALA A 491 -5.55 -31.00 -17.31
CA ALA A 491 -6.75 -31.39 -16.63
C ALA A 491 -6.40 -31.20 -15.19
N ARG A 492 -6.70 -29.97 -14.79
CA ARG A 492 -6.75 -29.47 -13.46
C ARG A 492 -6.99 -30.66 -12.54
N ARG A 493 -5.90 -31.28 -12.08
CA ARG A 493 -5.79 -31.62 -10.69
C ARG A 493 -5.81 -30.25 -10.05
N LEU A 494 -7.03 -29.73 -9.92
CA LEU A 494 -7.56 -29.28 -8.67
C LEU A 494 -6.99 -30.25 -7.63
N ILE A 495 -5.75 -29.98 -7.20
CA ILE A 495 -5.46 -30.06 -5.79
C ILE A 495 -6.67 -29.37 -5.18
N PRO A 496 -7.52 -30.09 -4.42
CA PRO A 496 -8.60 -29.43 -3.74
C PRO A 496 -7.91 -28.35 -2.91
N ARG A 497 -8.03 -27.08 -3.35
CA ARG A 497 -7.77 -25.96 -2.48
C ARG A 497 -8.46 -26.33 -1.18
N PRO A 498 -7.78 -26.33 -0.03
CA PRO A 498 -8.47 -26.55 1.24
C PRO A 498 -9.69 -25.66 1.18
N ARG A 499 -10.85 -26.29 1.29
CA ARG A 499 -12.17 -25.68 1.13
C ARG A 499 -12.11 -24.37 1.88
N ARG A 500 -11.91 -23.24 1.16
CA ARG A 500 -12.27 -21.93 1.66
C ARG A 500 -13.75 -22.13 1.93
N ARG A 501 -14.10 -22.38 3.19
CA ARG A 501 -15.45 -22.20 3.69
C ARG A 501 -15.79 -20.78 3.27
N ARG A 502 -16.46 -20.65 2.13
CA ARG A 502 -17.36 -19.54 1.87
C ARG A 502 -18.34 -19.64 3.02
N ILE A 503 -18.07 -18.90 4.09
CA ILE A 503 -19.12 -18.44 4.99
C ILE A 503 -20.08 -17.71 4.05
N PRO A 504 -21.31 -18.20 3.88
CA PRO A 504 -22.30 -17.42 3.15
C PRO A 504 -22.59 -16.22 4.04
N TRP A 505 -22.04 -15.06 3.69
CA TRP A 505 -22.63 -13.79 4.08
C TRP A 505 -23.99 -13.70 3.37
N ARG A 506 -24.98 -14.39 3.93
CA ARG A 506 -26.39 -14.10 3.67
C ARG A 506 -26.65 -12.75 4.32
N ALA A 507 -27.01 -11.78 3.48
CA ALA A 507 -27.72 -10.60 3.90
C ALA A 507 -28.99 -11.02 4.65
N HIS A 508 -28.99 -10.89 5.97
CA HIS A 508 -30.21 -10.73 6.75
C HIS A 508 -30.43 -9.24 6.95
N ARG A 509 -31.10 -8.63 5.97
CA ARG A 509 -32.03 -7.54 6.25
C ARG A 509 -33.32 -8.21 6.74
N THR A 510 -33.57 -8.14 8.04
CA THR A 510 -34.92 -8.25 8.60
C THR A 510 -35.01 -7.31 9.78
N ASN A 511 -35.76 -6.22 9.58
CA ASN A 511 -36.34 -5.41 10.62
C ASN A 511 -37.22 -6.31 11.52
N GLY A 512 -37.06 -6.18 12.84
CA GLY A 512 -37.95 -6.82 13.82
C GLY A 512 -37.45 -6.62 15.26
N PRO A 513 -38.32 -6.25 16.21
CA PRO A 513 -37.93 -5.65 17.48
C PRO A 513 -37.41 -6.68 18.48
N VAL A 514 -36.36 -6.31 19.22
CA VAL A 514 -35.81 -7.12 20.32
C VAL A 514 -36.73 -6.99 21.53
N ARG A 515 -37.50 -8.04 21.79
CA ARG A 515 -38.22 -8.29 23.05
C ARG A 515 -37.30 -9.11 23.97
N GLY A 516 -37.28 -8.72 25.24
CA GLY A 516 -36.21 -9.03 26.20
C GLY A 516 -36.04 -10.49 26.63
N LEU A 517 -34.91 -10.69 27.31
CA LEU A 517 -34.60 -11.79 28.22
C LEU A 517 -33.79 -11.22 29.42
N PRO A 518 -33.89 -11.86 30.59
CA PRO A 518 -33.77 -11.26 31.93
C PRO A 518 -32.31 -11.07 32.39
N PRO A 519 -32.08 -10.34 33.50
CA PRO A 519 -30.74 -10.09 34.01
C PRO A 519 -30.12 -11.37 34.54
N ARG A 520 -28.84 -11.56 34.21
CA ARG A 520 -28.01 -12.66 34.69
C ARG A 520 -27.37 -12.22 36.01
N GLU A 521 -27.88 -12.79 37.09
CA GLU A 521 -27.36 -12.73 38.45
C GLU A 521 -25.89 -13.19 38.54
N ASP A 522 -25.13 -12.43 39.33
CA ASP A 522 -24.03 -12.80 40.22
C ASP A 522 -22.98 -13.82 39.74
N GLN A 523 -21.82 -13.28 39.35
CA GLN A 523 -20.54 -13.91 39.65
C GLN A 523 -19.58 -12.85 40.24
N ARG A 524 -19.50 -12.83 41.58
CA ARG A 524 -18.42 -12.21 42.34
C ARG A 524 -17.13 -13.01 42.11
N PRO A 525 -15.98 -12.38 41.87
CA PRO A 525 -14.70 -13.05 42.01
C PRO A 525 -14.32 -13.16 43.50
N ALA A 526 -13.85 -14.34 43.87
CA ALA A 526 -13.40 -14.69 45.20
C ALA A 526 -12.13 -13.92 45.60
N THR A 527 -12.15 -13.39 46.82
CA THR A 527 -11.00 -12.91 47.57
C THR A 527 -10.06 -14.07 47.91
N PRO A 528 -8.74 -13.96 47.73
CA PRO A 528 -7.79 -14.80 48.45
C PRO A 528 -7.34 -14.08 49.73
N ALA A 529 -7.66 -14.70 50.87
CA ALA A 529 -6.99 -14.46 52.14
C ALA A 529 -5.81 -15.44 52.25
N GLY A 530 -4.65 -14.98 52.74
CA GLY A 530 -3.61 -15.89 53.23
C GLY A 530 -2.16 -15.41 53.12
N SER A 531 -1.75 -14.59 54.08
CA SER A 531 -0.53 -14.74 54.91
C SER A 531 0.83 -15.08 54.25
N SER A 532 1.83 -14.23 54.46
CA SER A 532 2.92 -14.44 55.45
C SER A 532 4.21 -13.70 55.07
N ASP A 533 4.72 -12.92 56.03
CA ASP A 533 6.12 -12.67 56.36
C ASP A 533 7.21 -12.97 55.32
N VAL A 534 7.87 -11.92 54.82
CA VAL A 534 9.31 -11.94 54.53
C VAL A 534 9.94 -10.56 54.81
N GLY A 535 10.71 -10.50 55.89
CA GLY A 535 12.07 -9.94 55.91
C GLY A 535 12.29 -8.50 55.49
N ALA A 536 12.25 -7.58 56.46
CA ALA A 536 13.02 -6.36 56.42
C ALA A 536 14.52 -6.69 56.46
N GLN A 537 15.27 -6.35 55.41
CA GLN A 537 16.73 -6.37 55.42
C GLN A 537 17.25 -4.96 55.10
N GLN A 538 17.87 -4.38 56.12
CA GLN A 538 18.56 -3.09 56.12
C GLN A 538 19.76 -3.15 55.17
N GLY A 539 19.84 -2.21 54.23
CA GLY A 539 21.07 -1.92 53.47
C GLY A 539 21.91 -0.85 54.19
N PRO A 540 23.24 -0.98 54.23
CA PRO A 540 24.11 -0.03 54.92
C PRO A 540 24.39 1.23 54.07
N PRO A 541 24.76 2.36 54.71
CA PRO A 541 25.15 3.58 54.02
C PRO A 541 26.64 3.53 53.67
N GLY A 542 27.03 4.07 52.51
CA GLY A 542 28.44 4.17 52.18
C GLY A 542 28.76 5.05 50.97
N VAL A 543 29.38 6.19 51.27
CA VAL A 543 30.51 6.83 50.54
C VAL A 543 30.17 7.47 49.18
N GLY A 544 30.37 8.76 48.88
CA GLY A 544 31.23 9.78 49.47
C GLY A 544 32.49 10.02 48.62
N LEU A 545 32.37 10.64 47.43
CA LEU A 545 33.44 11.28 46.62
C LEU A 545 32.75 12.36 45.76
N ALA A 546 32.94 13.67 45.90
CA ALA A 546 34.14 14.53 45.85
C ALA A 546 34.79 14.60 44.45
N GLY A 547 34.70 15.80 43.83
CA GLY A 547 35.39 16.25 42.59
C GLY A 547 34.39 16.91 41.63
N GLY A 548 34.41 18.20 41.30
CA GLY A 548 35.48 19.22 41.33
C GLY A 548 35.92 19.55 39.90
N ALA A 549 36.00 20.86 39.58
CA ALA A 549 36.40 21.54 38.32
C ALA A 549 35.23 21.81 37.34
N GLU A 550 34.73 23.04 37.12
CA GLU A 550 35.38 24.36 36.92
C GLU A 550 36.35 24.35 35.74
N LEU A 551 35.94 24.96 34.61
CA LEU A 551 36.83 25.57 33.62
C LEU A 551 36.03 26.55 32.74
N ASP A 552 36.34 27.82 32.93
CA ASP A 552 36.01 28.97 32.09
C ASP A 552 36.82 28.99 30.78
N GLY A 553 36.16 29.51 29.72
CA GLY A 553 36.73 30.44 28.73
C GLY A 553 37.43 29.87 27.48
N PRO A 554 37.70 30.71 26.46
CA PRO A 554 37.36 32.13 26.29
C PRO A 554 36.14 32.44 25.40
#